data_AF-A0A3M1A9L6-F1
#
_entry.id   AF-A0A3M1A9L6-F1
#
_cell.length_a   1.000
_cell.length_b   1.000
_cell.length_c   1.000
_cell.angle_alpha   90.00
_cell.angle_beta   90.00
_cell.angle_gamma   90.00
#
_symmetry.space_group_name_H-M   'P 1'
#
loop_
_entity.id
_entity.type
_entity.pdbx_description
1 polymer ?
#
loop_
_entity_poly.entity_id
_entity_poly.type
_entity_poly.pdbx_seq_one_letter_code
_entity_poly.pdbx_strand_id
1 'polypeptide(L)'
;MGATPPKSCRNSFLLRSWTSWHGPTGRRDGTARRDNGMRAKRSDAMVHRTLALLISLLAFAGLAVAAPGTDSPEAIVGVWQSDSGKSRIEIQPCPDGESFCGRIVWTRSGNPAYLGAPVLEGLQYRNGKWVKGAIHDPRNGSTYRARAVLISPDRLRVKGCLLVFCDSRIWTRHPVDGLAATPTISQDETS
;
A
#
# COMPACT_ATOMS: atom_id res chain seq x y z
N MET A 1 33.12 37.60 5.68
CA MET A 1 34.11 37.10 4.69
C MET A 1 34.10 35.58 4.79
N GLY A 2 33.66 34.76 3.84
CA GLY A 2 32.94 34.93 2.59
C GLY A 2 32.16 33.63 2.34
N ALA A 3 31.03 33.73 1.65
CA ALA A 3 30.21 32.60 1.23
C ALA A 3 30.51 32.27 -0.24
N THR A 4 30.45 30.99 -0.63
CA THR A 4 29.95 30.58 -1.97
C THR A 4 29.51 29.09 -2.00
N PRO A 5 28.47 28.75 -2.78
CA PRO A 5 27.73 27.47 -2.75
C PRO A 5 28.19 26.42 -3.81
N PRO A 6 27.65 25.17 -3.78
CA PRO A 6 28.06 24.07 -4.66
C PRO A 6 27.54 24.17 -6.11
N LYS A 7 28.31 23.60 -7.04
CA LYS A 7 28.05 23.57 -8.49
C LYS A 7 27.03 22.48 -8.87
N SER A 8 26.07 22.92 -9.67
CA SER A 8 25.07 22.17 -10.43
C SER A 8 25.69 21.13 -11.39
N CYS A 9 25.14 19.91 -11.40
CA CYS A 9 25.25 18.97 -12.52
C CYS A 9 23.87 18.75 -13.16
N ARG A 10 23.56 19.66 -14.08
CA ARG A 10 22.89 19.52 -15.37
C ARG A 10 22.09 18.24 -15.66
N ASN A 11 20.80 18.46 -15.81
CA ASN A 11 19.79 17.60 -16.42
C ASN A 11 20.00 17.54 -17.95
N SER A 12 20.23 16.35 -18.49
CA SER A 12 20.36 16.13 -19.93
C SER A 12 19.02 15.72 -20.54
N PHE A 13 18.42 16.68 -21.22
CA PHE A 13 17.48 16.48 -22.31
C PHE A 13 18.02 15.43 -23.29
N LEU A 14 17.23 14.39 -23.56
CA LEU A 14 17.26 13.71 -24.86
C LEU A 14 15.83 13.62 -25.40
N LEU A 15 15.54 14.56 -26.30
CA LEU A 15 14.60 14.40 -27.40
C LEU A 15 15.15 13.33 -28.36
N ARG A 16 14.29 12.42 -28.83
CA ARG A 16 14.32 11.73 -30.14
C ARG A 16 13.07 10.85 -30.22
N SER A 17 11.99 11.32 -30.83
CA SER A 17 11.66 11.28 -32.27
C SER A 17 11.22 9.90 -32.77
N TRP A 18 9.92 9.83 -33.08
CA TRP A 18 9.23 9.13 -34.18
C TRP A 18 9.94 7.96 -34.89
N THR A 19 9.24 6.82 -34.99
CA THR A 19 8.88 6.22 -36.29
C THR A 19 7.80 5.14 -36.12
N SER A 20 6.65 5.39 -36.73
CA SER A 20 5.59 4.42 -37.05
C SER A 20 6.06 3.42 -38.10
N TRP A 21 5.75 2.13 -37.95
CA TRP A 21 5.82 1.15 -39.04
C TRP A 21 4.53 0.31 -39.12
N HIS A 22 4.04 0.18 -40.34
CA HIS A 22 2.80 -0.48 -40.77
C HIS A 22 3.08 -1.83 -41.44
N GLY A 23 2.17 -2.79 -41.25
CA GLY A 23 1.80 -3.86 -42.20
C GLY A 23 2.71 -5.10 -42.29
N PRO A 24 2.28 -6.22 -42.94
CA PRO A 24 1.09 -6.37 -43.79
C PRO A 24 0.15 -7.55 -43.46
N THR A 25 -1.04 -7.46 -44.05
CA THR A 25 -2.09 -8.48 -44.20
C THR A 25 -1.76 -9.49 -45.32
N GLY A 26 -2.02 -10.78 -45.12
CA GLY A 26 -2.11 -11.81 -46.18
C GLY A 26 -3.06 -12.93 -45.73
N ARG A 27 -4.29 -13.00 -46.24
CA ARG A 27 -4.80 -13.58 -47.51
C ARG A 27 -5.06 -15.10 -47.41
N ARG A 28 -6.33 -15.42 -47.59
CA ARG A 28 -6.98 -16.73 -47.71
C ARG A 28 -6.65 -17.37 -49.06
N ASP A 29 -6.62 -18.69 -49.11
CA ASP A 29 -7.12 -19.61 -50.15
C ASP A 29 -7.11 -21.01 -49.48
N GLY A 30 -8.15 -21.84 -49.44
CA GLY A 30 -9.02 -22.26 -50.52
C GLY A 30 -8.66 -23.71 -50.89
N THR A 31 -9.47 -24.69 -50.49
CA THR A 31 -9.95 -25.86 -51.27
C THR A 31 -10.33 -27.04 -50.39
N ALA A 32 -11.53 -27.54 -50.66
CA ALA A 32 -12.11 -28.74 -50.07
C ALA A 32 -11.53 -30.01 -50.71
N ARG A 33 -11.38 -31.08 -49.93
CA ARG A 33 -11.50 -32.44 -50.45
C ARG A 33 -12.19 -33.35 -49.43
N ARG A 34 -13.35 -33.85 -49.85
CA ARG A 34 -14.08 -34.95 -49.20
C ARG A 34 -13.28 -36.23 -49.42
N ASP A 35 -13.06 -37.01 -48.38
CA ASP A 35 -12.83 -38.45 -48.50
C ASP A 35 -13.68 -39.18 -47.47
N ASN A 36 -14.73 -39.82 -47.99
CA ASN A 36 -15.65 -40.68 -47.27
C ASN A 36 -14.99 -42.06 -47.18
N GLY A 37 -14.68 -42.52 -45.97
CA GLY A 37 -13.89 -43.73 -45.77
C GLY A 37 -14.12 -44.39 -44.42
N MET A 38 -15.38 -44.71 -44.12
CA MET A 38 -15.69 -45.69 -43.07
C MET A 38 -15.13 -47.05 -43.50
N ARG A 39 -13.95 -47.40 -42.96
CA ARG A 39 -13.50 -48.79 -42.87
C ARG A 39 -13.32 -49.12 -41.39
N ALA A 40 -14.35 -49.75 -40.84
CA ALA A 40 -14.35 -50.30 -39.50
C ALA A 40 -13.13 -51.21 -39.31
N LYS A 41 -12.18 -50.79 -38.46
CA LYS A 41 -11.25 -51.72 -37.83
C LYS A 41 -11.89 -52.18 -36.52
N ARG A 42 -12.41 -53.40 -36.62
CA ARG A 42 -12.94 -54.24 -35.55
C ARG A 42 -11.89 -54.35 -34.43
N SER A 43 -12.40 -54.39 -33.19
CA SER A 43 -11.79 -55.00 -31.99
C SER A 43 -10.35 -54.60 -31.66
N ASP A 44 -10.17 -53.68 -30.68
CA ASP A 44 -9.06 -53.74 -29.70
C ASP A 44 -8.94 -52.52 -28.75
N ALA A 45 -9.86 -51.54 -28.78
CA ALA A 45 -9.72 -50.32 -27.95
C ALA A 45 -10.77 -50.17 -26.84
N MET A 46 -11.27 -51.26 -26.25
CA MET A 46 -12.29 -51.19 -25.18
C MET A 46 -11.71 -50.77 -23.81
N VAL A 47 -10.39 -50.81 -23.61
CA VAL A 47 -9.76 -50.39 -22.33
C VAL A 47 -9.36 -48.89 -22.31
N HIS A 48 -9.20 -48.25 -23.48
CA HIS A 48 -8.85 -46.82 -23.56
C HIS A 48 -10.05 -45.87 -23.61
N ARG A 49 -11.29 -46.40 -23.72
CA ARG A 49 -12.50 -45.58 -23.84
C ARG A 49 -13.16 -45.22 -22.51
N THR A 50 -12.73 -45.82 -21.40
CA THR A 50 -13.23 -45.50 -20.05
C THR A 50 -12.33 -44.49 -19.32
N LEU A 51 -11.06 -44.34 -19.70
CA LEU A 51 -10.14 -43.40 -19.03
C LEU A 51 -10.26 -41.94 -19.51
N ALA A 52 -10.73 -41.71 -20.73
CA ALA A 52 -10.78 -40.37 -21.33
C ALA A 52 -12.00 -39.53 -20.91
N LEU A 53 -12.98 -40.09 -20.20
CA LEU A 53 -14.17 -39.36 -19.75
C LEU A 53 -14.07 -38.87 -18.28
N LEU A 54 -13.16 -39.42 -17.47
CA LEU A 54 -12.97 -38.96 -16.08
C LEU A 54 -12.05 -37.74 -15.95
N ILE A 55 -11.27 -37.40 -16.99
CA ILE A 55 -10.32 -36.27 -16.97
C ILE A 55 -10.99 -34.94 -17.40
N SER A 56 -12.19 -34.97 -18.01
CA SER A 56 -12.89 -33.72 -18.42
C SER A 56 -13.80 -33.10 -17.35
N LEU A 57 -13.99 -33.76 -16.20
CA LEU A 57 -14.87 -33.30 -15.11
C LEU A 57 -14.13 -32.62 -13.94
N LEU A 58 -12.92 -32.14 -14.18
CA LEU A 58 -12.21 -31.19 -13.30
C LEU A 58 -12.29 -29.78 -13.91
N ALA A 59 -13.49 -29.35 -14.33
CA ALA A 59 -13.77 -27.95 -14.57
C ALA A 59 -13.75 -27.24 -13.21
N PHE A 60 -12.56 -26.73 -12.86
CA PHE A 60 -12.26 -25.90 -11.71
C PHE A 60 -13.28 -24.75 -11.60
N ALA A 61 -14.31 -24.94 -10.76
CA ALA A 61 -15.09 -23.84 -10.21
C ALA A 61 -14.23 -23.18 -9.11
N GLY A 62 -13.28 -22.34 -9.54
CA GLY A 62 -12.49 -21.51 -8.63
C GLY A 62 -13.40 -20.46 -8.00
N LEU A 63 -13.93 -20.75 -6.81
CA LEU A 63 -14.65 -19.78 -6.00
C LEU A 63 -13.63 -18.74 -5.50
N ALA A 64 -13.65 -17.53 -6.05
CA ALA A 64 -12.86 -16.42 -5.54
C ALA A 64 -13.38 -16.05 -4.15
N VAL A 65 -12.76 -16.60 -3.10
CA VAL A 65 -12.95 -16.12 -1.73
C VAL A 65 -12.35 -14.72 -1.66
N ALA A 66 -13.20 -13.70 -1.62
CA ALA A 66 -12.77 -12.36 -1.23
C ALA A 66 -12.26 -12.44 0.21
N ALA A 67 -10.93 -12.33 0.39
CA ALA A 67 -10.35 -12.24 1.72
C ALA A 67 -10.90 -10.97 2.41
N PRO A 68 -11.35 -11.05 3.68
CA PRO A 68 -11.66 -9.85 4.42
C PRO A 68 -10.40 -8.98 4.49
N GLY A 69 -10.54 -7.70 4.20
CA GLY A 69 -9.46 -6.74 4.44
C GLY A 69 -9.10 -6.80 5.92
N THR A 70 -7.85 -7.14 6.23
CA THR A 70 -7.36 -7.16 7.60
C THR A 70 -7.05 -5.72 8.01
N ASP A 71 -8.07 -5.02 8.53
CA ASP A 71 -7.85 -3.74 9.19
C ASP A 71 -7.07 -3.99 10.50
N SER A 72 -5.74 -3.90 10.43
CA SER A 72 -4.83 -4.11 11.55
C SER A 72 -4.77 -2.87 12.47
N PRO A 73 -4.93 -3.03 13.80
CA PRO A 73 -4.72 -1.95 14.76
C PRO A 73 -3.34 -1.28 14.65
N GLU A 74 -2.34 -2.06 14.26
CA GLU A 74 -0.94 -1.65 14.14
C GLU A 74 -0.68 -0.85 12.84
N ALA A 75 -1.62 -0.82 11.91
CA ALA A 75 -1.45 -0.10 10.63
C ALA A 75 -1.20 1.41 10.81
N ILE A 76 -1.58 2.00 11.95
CA ILE A 76 -1.31 3.40 12.27
C ILE A 76 0.12 3.64 12.78
N VAL A 77 0.85 2.61 13.19
CA VAL A 77 2.20 2.72 13.75
C VAL A 77 3.17 3.28 12.70
N GLY A 78 4.09 4.13 13.17
CA GLY A 78 5.13 4.75 12.34
C GLY A 78 5.12 6.27 12.42
N VAL A 79 5.92 6.91 11.57
CA VAL A 79 6.09 8.37 11.56
C VAL A 79 5.14 9.02 10.56
N TRP A 80 4.46 10.06 11.01
CA TRP A 80 3.48 10.81 10.24
C TRP A 80 3.86 12.29 10.19
N GLN A 81 3.86 12.86 9.00
CA GLN A 81 3.98 14.30 8.81
C GLN A 81 2.60 14.95 8.96
N SER A 82 2.51 16.00 9.78
CA SER A 82 1.27 16.77 9.93
C SER A 82 0.90 17.50 8.63
N ASP A 83 -0.38 17.83 8.46
CA ASP A 83 -0.90 18.56 7.28
C ASP A 83 -0.17 19.90 7.06
N SER A 84 0.16 20.59 8.14
CA SER A 84 0.92 21.84 8.10
C SER A 84 2.40 21.68 7.75
N GLY A 85 2.91 20.45 7.75
CA GLY A 85 4.33 20.14 7.56
C GLY A 85 5.25 20.63 8.69
N LYS A 86 4.69 21.12 9.81
CA LYS A 86 5.46 21.73 10.90
C LYS A 86 6.06 20.71 11.87
N SER A 87 5.50 19.51 11.92
CA SER A 87 5.92 18.46 12.86
C SER A 87 5.82 17.08 12.23
N ARG A 88 6.68 16.16 12.69
CA ARG A 88 6.54 14.73 12.46
C ARG A 88 6.25 14.05 13.79
N ILE A 89 5.23 13.20 13.79
CA ILE A 89 4.72 12.52 14.96
C ILE A 89 4.94 11.03 14.75
N GLU A 90 5.67 10.38 15.64
CA GLU A 90 5.76 8.93 15.68
C GLU A 90 4.62 8.39 16.52
N ILE A 91 3.83 7.49 15.95
CA ILE A 91 2.77 6.75 16.62
C ILE A 91 3.27 5.34 16.93
N GLN A 92 3.09 4.92 18.18
CA GLN A 92 3.48 3.61 18.71
C GLN A 92 2.45 3.12 19.74
N PRO A 93 2.44 1.82 20.09
CA PRO A 93 1.68 1.35 21.25
C PRO A 93 2.06 2.14 22.52
N CYS A 94 1.07 2.50 23.33
CA CYS A 94 1.31 3.04 24.66
C CYS A 94 1.87 1.94 25.58
N PRO A 95 2.48 2.30 26.73
CA PRO A 95 2.99 1.32 27.70
C PRO A 95 1.92 0.35 28.25
N ASP A 96 0.64 0.69 28.16
CA ASP A 96 -0.49 -0.17 28.53
C ASP A 96 -0.71 -1.35 27.57
N GLY A 97 -0.15 -1.30 26.35
CA GLY A 97 -0.33 -2.31 25.31
C GLY A 97 -1.73 -2.37 24.68
N GLU A 98 -2.67 -1.49 25.08
CA GLU A 98 -4.06 -1.50 24.63
C GLU A 98 -4.42 -0.31 23.74
N SER A 99 -3.62 0.75 23.82
CA SER A 99 -3.85 2.00 23.12
C SER A 99 -2.61 2.48 22.36
N PHE A 100 -2.78 3.50 21.53
CA PHE A 100 -1.72 4.09 20.73
C PHE A 100 -1.43 5.52 21.18
N CYS A 101 -0.15 5.82 21.30
CA CYS A 101 0.41 7.08 21.75
C CYS A 101 1.24 7.68 20.62
N GLY A 102 1.33 9.01 20.58
CA GLY A 102 2.10 9.73 19.57
C GLY A 102 2.95 10.83 20.17
N ARG A 103 4.20 10.93 19.72
CA ARG A 103 5.17 11.93 20.19
C ARG A 103 5.83 12.66 19.03
N ILE A 104 6.25 13.90 19.26
CA ILE A 104 6.98 14.67 18.25
C ILE A 104 8.41 14.13 18.13
N VAL A 105 8.79 13.67 16.94
CA VAL A 105 10.17 13.21 16.65
C VAL A 105 10.96 14.21 15.82
N TRP A 106 10.29 15.19 15.23
CA TRP A 106 10.92 16.29 14.51
C TRP A 106 9.98 17.49 14.43
N THR A 107 10.53 18.70 14.47
CA THR A 107 9.80 19.96 14.28
C THR A 107 10.56 20.88 13.34
N ARG A 108 9.83 21.61 12.49
CA ARG A 108 10.41 22.62 11.59
C ARG A 108 11.02 23.80 12.35
N SER A 109 10.51 24.12 13.54
CA SER A 109 11.04 25.24 14.34
C SER A 109 12.43 24.96 14.90
N GLY A 110 12.84 23.70 14.98
CA GLY A 110 14.07 23.30 15.67
C GLY A 110 14.05 23.52 17.19
N ASN A 111 12.92 23.94 17.79
CA ASN A 111 12.84 24.17 19.23
C ASN A 111 12.86 22.82 19.97
N PRO A 112 13.89 22.54 20.80
CA PRO A 112 14.02 21.27 21.49
C PRO A 112 12.92 21.02 22.52
N ALA A 113 12.24 22.06 23.02
CA ALA A 113 11.14 21.92 23.98
C ALA A 113 9.95 21.13 23.44
N TYR A 114 9.80 21.02 22.11
CA TYR A 114 8.74 20.24 21.50
C TYR A 114 9.14 18.79 21.22
N LEU A 115 10.43 18.47 21.17
CA LEU A 115 10.88 17.12 20.84
C LEU A 115 10.54 16.16 21.99
N GLY A 116 9.97 15.01 21.66
CA GLY A 116 9.51 14.01 22.62
C GLY A 116 8.19 14.34 23.30
N ALA A 117 7.63 15.54 23.12
CA ALA A 117 6.37 15.93 23.73
C ALA A 117 5.21 15.01 23.27
N PRO A 118 4.34 14.56 24.19
CA PRO A 118 3.17 13.77 23.83
C PRO A 118 2.17 14.66 23.08
N VAL A 119 1.69 14.15 21.94
CA VAL A 119 0.69 14.82 21.09
C VAL A 119 -0.54 13.97 20.92
N LEU A 120 -0.42 12.65 20.96
CA LEU A 120 -1.56 11.72 20.91
C LEU A 120 -1.48 10.78 22.11
N GLU A 121 -2.63 10.55 22.75
CA GLU A 121 -2.73 9.67 23.91
C GLU A 121 -3.98 8.79 23.79
N GLY A 122 -3.89 7.53 24.22
CA GLY A 122 -5.06 6.70 24.47
C GLY A 122 -5.92 6.34 23.25
N LEU A 123 -5.37 6.40 22.03
CA LEU A 123 -6.13 6.02 20.83
C LEU A 123 -6.41 4.52 20.84
N GLN A 124 -7.68 4.14 20.92
CA GLN A 124 -8.11 2.74 20.94
C GLN A 124 -8.68 2.34 19.59
N TYR A 125 -8.18 1.24 19.03
CA TYR A 125 -8.68 0.72 17.77
C TYR A 125 -10.03 0.02 17.94
N ARG A 126 -11.06 0.44 17.19
CA ARG A 126 -12.43 -0.10 17.17
C ARG A 126 -13.02 0.06 15.76
N ASN A 127 -13.34 -1.06 15.11
CA ASN A 127 -14.04 -1.11 13.81
C ASN A 127 -13.42 -0.21 12.72
N GLY A 128 -12.13 -0.39 12.42
CA GLY A 128 -11.42 0.38 11.39
C GLY A 128 -11.06 1.83 11.76
N LYS A 129 -11.24 2.20 13.04
CA LYS A 129 -11.02 3.58 13.52
C LYS A 129 -10.29 3.57 14.86
N TRP A 130 -9.47 4.59 15.09
CA TRP A 130 -8.87 4.84 16.39
C TRP A 130 -9.67 5.94 17.08
N VAL A 131 -10.20 5.67 18.27
CA VAL A 131 -11.14 6.53 18.99
C VAL A 131 -10.74 6.68 20.45
N LYS A 132 -11.48 7.53 21.19
CA LYS A 132 -11.31 7.79 22.63
C LYS A 132 -9.98 8.45 23.06
N GLY A 133 -9.08 8.72 22.11
CA GLY A 133 -7.83 9.39 22.42
C GLY A 133 -7.97 10.88 22.71
N ALA A 134 -6.84 11.50 23.03
CA ALA A 134 -6.68 12.94 23.19
C ALA A 134 -5.54 13.46 22.32
N ILE A 135 -5.65 14.70 21.87
CA ILE A 135 -4.57 15.47 21.25
C ILE A 135 -4.14 16.55 22.24
N HIS A 136 -2.86 16.60 22.58
CA HIS A 136 -2.26 17.69 23.33
C HIS A 136 -1.42 18.57 22.39
N ASP A 137 -1.66 19.88 22.37
CA ASP A 137 -0.82 20.83 21.64
C ASP A 137 0.19 21.49 22.59
N PRO A 138 1.48 21.07 22.58
CA PRO A 138 2.48 21.59 23.51
C PRO A 138 2.83 23.07 23.25
N ARG A 139 2.33 23.69 22.17
CA ARG A 139 2.58 25.10 21.87
C ARG A 139 1.69 26.04 22.66
N ASN A 140 0.47 25.61 22.99
CA ASN A 140 -0.51 26.43 23.70
C ASN A 140 -1.16 25.70 24.89
N GLY A 141 -0.77 24.46 25.17
CA GLY A 141 -1.26 23.66 26.29
C GLY A 141 -2.71 23.14 26.13
N SER A 142 -3.32 23.32 24.95
CA SER A 142 -4.70 22.90 24.74
C SER A 142 -4.83 21.40 24.51
N THR A 143 -5.94 20.83 24.99
CA THR A 143 -6.25 19.40 24.82
C THR A 143 -7.59 19.21 24.12
N TYR A 144 -7.62 18.31 23.15
CA TYR A 144 -8.78 18.03 22.30
C TYR A 144 -9.10 16.54 22.29
N ARG A 145 -10.37 16.16 22.11
CA ARG A 145 -10.70 14.75 21.87
C ARG A 145 -10.19 14.33 20.50
N ALA A 146 -9.48 13.20 20.44
CA ALA A 146 -8.85 12.71 19.22
C ALA A 146 -9.58 11.50 18.65
N ARG A 147 -9.64 11.45 17.31
CA ARG A 147 -10.00 10.26 16.55
C ARG A 147 -9.11 10.19 15.31
N ALA A 148 -8.80 9.00 14.86
CA ALA A 148 -8.08 8.79 13.62
C ALA A 148 -8.74 7.71 12.75
N VAL A 149 -8.61 7.89 11.44
CA VAL A 149 -9.06 6.93 10.43
C VAL A 149 -7.95 6.83 9.38
N LEU A 150 -7.44 5.62 9.17
CA LEU A 150 -6.50 5.35 8.09
C LEU A 150 -7.28 5.33 6.78
N ILE A 151 -6.98 6.27 5.87
CA ILE A 151 -7.63 6.36 4.56
C ILE A 151 -6.93 5.43 3.56
N SER A 152 -5.61 5.41 3.62
CA SER A 152 -4.71 4.55 2.85
C SER A 152 -3.45 4.32 3.68
N PRO A 153 -2.56 3.38 3.30
CA PRO A 153 -1.34 3.10 4.06
C PRO A 153 -0.50 4.36 4.36
N ASP A 154 -0.54 5.36 3.48
CA ASP A 154 0.21 6.61 3.53
C ASP A 154 -0.61 7.85 3.94
N ARG A 155 -1.92 7.72 4.22
CA ARG A 155 -2.81 8.84 4.52
C ARG A 155 -3.63 8.57 5.77
N LEU A 156 -3.39 9.33 6.83
CA LEU A 156 -4.10 9.25 8.09
C LEU A 156 -4.96 10.51 8.29
N ARG A 157 -6.27 10.33 8.45
CA ARG A 157 -7.13 11.43 8.86
C ARG A 157 -7.18 11.51 10.38
N VAL A 158 -6.70 12.62 10.92
CA VAL A 158 -6.73 12.92 12.35
C VAL A 158 -7.77 14.00 12.61
N LYS A 159 -8.69 13.76 13.54
CA LYS A 159 -9.77 14.68 13.91
C LYS A 159 -9.61 15.07 15.37
N GLY A 160 -9.50 16.37 15.63
CA GLY A 160 -9.54 16.97 16.96
C GLY A 160 -10.91 17.61 17.20
N CYS A 161 -11.50 17.40 18.38
CA CYS A 161 -12.77 18.02 18.77
C CYS A 161 -12.64 18.77 20.09
N LEU A 162 -12.97 20.07 20.07
CA LEU A 162 -13.22 20.89 21.25
C LEU A 162 -14.73 20.99 21.47
N LEU A 163 -15.25 20.28 22.48
CA LEU A 163 -16.69 20.21 22.75
C LEU A 163 -17.49 19.81 21.49
N VAL A 164 -18.27 20.74 20.94
CA VAL A 164 -19.12 20.54 19.74
C VAL A 164 -18.38 20.82 18.42
N PHE A 165 -17.27 21.55 18.46
CA PHE A 165 -16.50 21.89 17.26
C PHE A 165 -15.45 20.84 16.99
N CYS A 166 -15.32 20.43 15.74
CA CYS A 166 -14.28 19.50 15.34
C CYS A 166 -13.61 19.96 14.05
N ASP A 167 -12.31 19.73 13.96
CA ASP A 167 -11.52 19.95 12.76
C ASP A 167 -10.79 18.66 12.38
N SER A 168 -10.62 18.42 11.08
CA SER A 168 -10.02 17.19 10.54
C SER A 168 -8.87 17.53 9.62
N ARG A 169 -7.71 16.96 9.89
CA ARG A 169 -6.48 17.14 9.13
C ARG A 169 -6.03 15.81 8.53
N ILE A 170 -5.37 15.87 7.37
CA ILE A 170 -4.78 14.70 6.73
C ILE A 170 -3.28 14.73 6.95
N TRP A 171 -2.78 13.73 7.66
CA TRP A 171 -1.36 13.48 7.85
C TRP A 171 -0.89 12.50 6.79
N THR A 172 0.35 12.67 6.34
CA THR A 172 0.99 11.80 5.35
C THR A 172 2.06 10.97 6.01
N ARG A 173 2.17 9.69 5.65
CA ARG A 173 3.23 8.84 6.21
C ARG A 173 4.58 9.41 5.80
N HIS A 174 5.47 9.54 6.77
CA HIS A 174 6.85 9.91 6.52
C HIS A 174 7.67 8.63 6.45
N PRO A 175 8.33 8.34 5.32
CA PRO A 175 9.28 7.25 5.24
C PRO A 175 10.37 7.50 6.27
N VAL A 176 10.59 6.56 7.17
CA VAL A 176 11.83 6.49 7.92
C VAL A 176 12.79 5.70 7.05
N ASP A 177 13.85 6.36 6.59
CA ASP A 177 14.90 5.70 5.81
C ASP A 177 15.46 4.56 6.67
N GLY A 178 15.17 3.31 6.27
CA GLY A 178 15.57 2.10 6.99
C GLY A 178 14.45 1.15 7.46
N LEU A 179 13.16 1.48 7.35
CA LEU A 179 12.06 0.53 7.63
C LEU A 179 10.95 0.46 6.56
N ALA A 180 10.99 1.31 5.53
CA ALA A 180 10.07 1.17 4.41
C ALA A 180 10.54 0.04 3.49
N ALA A 181 10.01 -1.16 3.74
CA ALA A 181 10.20 -2.35 2.91
C ALA A 181 11.68 -2.66 2.61
N THR A 182 12.25 -3.60 3.36
CA THR A 182 13.27 -4.45 2.75
C THR A 182 12.69 -4.90 1.41
N PRO A 183 13.24 -4.55 0.24
CA PRO A 183 12.96 -5.37 -0.93
C PRO A 183 13.28 -6.79 -0.45
N THR A 184 12.34 -7.72 -0.56
CA THR A 184 12.65 -9.14 -0.43
C THR A 184 13.87 -9.38 -1.30
N ILE A 185 15.07 -9.40 -0.69
CA ILE A 185 16.24 -9.90 -1.35
C ILE A 185 15.97 -11.39 -1.35
N SER A 186 15.39 -11.83 -2.47
CA SER A 186 15.35 -13.22 -2.88
C SER A 186 16.76 -13.78 -2.68
N GLN A 187 16.90 -14.65 -1.70
CA GLN A 187 17.98 -15.61 -1.68
C GLN A 187 17.65 -16.62 -2.78
N ASP A 188 18.35 -16.48 -3.89
CA ASP A 188 18.62 -17.43 -4.98
C ASP A 188 19.71 -16.72 -5.80
N GLU A 189 20.85 -17.27 -6.19
CA GLU A 189 21.35 -18.63 -6.23
C GLU A 189 22.86 -18.47 -6.58
N THR A 190 23.73 -19.21 -5.90
CA THR A 190 24.98 -19.82 -6.39
C THR A 190 25.84 -19.08 -7.43
N SER A 191 27.08 -18.72 -7.03
CA SER A 191 28.31 -19.25 -7.65
C SER A 191 29.56 -18.89 -6.85
#